data_AF-A0A9P6IN64-F1
#
_entry.id   AF-A0A9P6IN64-F1
#
_cell.length_a   1.000
_cell.length_b   1.000
_cell.length_c   1.000
_cell.angle_alpha   90.00
_cell.angle_beta   90.00
_cell.angle_gamma   90.00
#
_symmetry.space_group_name_H-M   'P 1'
#
loop_
_entity.id
_entity.type
_entity.pdbx_description
1 polymer ?
#
loop_
_entity_poly.entity_id
_entity_poly.type
_entity_poly.pdbx_seq_one_letter_code
_entity_poly.pdbx_strand_id
1 'polypeptide(L)'
;MLMRSLRWRLDYNVAELTIENEDTLDRKYAGYRRQMELGKLYMHGTDKMGRLIIETMEKFIVQTLEIGRLLIHPNEEACIIFDMSHFGFIGQVDIK
;
A
#
# COMPACT_ATOMS: atom_id res chain seq x y z
N MET A 1 8.73 -8.65 19.29
CA MET A 1 8.33 -8.37 17.90
C MET A 1 6.81 -8.46 17.73
N LEU A 2 6.18 -9.63 17.95
CA LEU A 2 4.73 -9.83 17.78
C LEU A 2 3.83 -8.79 18.49
N MET A 3 4.04 -8.55 19.80
CA MET A 3 3.20 -7.60 20.55
C MET A 3 3.28 -6.16 20.03
N ARG A 4 4.43 -5.75 19.47
CA ARG A 4 4.58 -4.43 18.85
C ARG A 4 3.82 -4.35 17.54
N SER A 5 3.86 -5.42 16.74
CA SER A 5 3.09 -5.51 15.49
C SER A 5 1.58 -5.50 15.77
N LEU A 6 1.10 -6.25 16.77
CA LEU A 6 -0.31 -6.24 17.16
C LEU A 6 -0.77 -4.87 17.64
N ARG A 7 0.06 -4.19 18.46
CA ARG A 7 -0.22 -2.82 18.89
C ARG A 7 -0.28 -1.86 17.70
N TRP A 8 0.68 -1.91 16.79
CA TRP A 8 0.67 -1.08 15.58
C TRP A 8 -0.61 -1.30 14.76
N ARG A 9 -1.09 -2.55 14.63
CA ARG A 9 -2.34 -2.83 13.91
C ARG A 9 -3.57 -2.16 14.55
N LEU A 10 -3.60 -2.06 15.89
CA LEU A 10 -4.65 -1.36 16.62
C LEU A 10 -4.51 0.15 16.44
N ASP A 11 -3.31 0.69 16.66
CA ASP A 11 -3.03 2.13 16.57
C ASP A 11 -3.27 2.67 15.15
N TYR A 12 -2.91 1.90 14.13
CA TYR A 12 -3.08 2.23 12.71
C TYR A 12 -4.45 1.82 12.15
N ASN A 13 -5.27 1.13 12.93
CA ASN A 13 -6.59 0.63 12.56
C ASN A 13 -6.63 -0.16 11.24
N VAL A 14 -5.75 -1.16 11.10
CA VAL A 14 -5.60 -1.93 9.83
C VAL A 14 -6.91 -2.60 9.39
N ALA A 15 -7.78 -2.97 10.34
CA ALA A 15 -9.06 -3.60 10.05
C ALA A 15 -9.98 -2.74 9.17
N GLU A 16 -9.93 -1.41 9.35
CA GLU A 16 -10.73 -0.47 8.57
C GLU A 16 -10.38 -0.52 7.08
N LEU A 17 -9.10 -0.66 6.75
CA LEU A 17 -8.60 -0.71 5.36
C LEU A 17 -9.08 -1.97 4.60
N THR A 18 -9.46 -3.02 5.33
CA THR A 18 -9.94 -4.29 4.77
C THR A 18 -11.47 -4.43 4.76
N ILE A 19 -12.17 -3.74 5.67
CA ILE A 19 -13.62 -3.92 5.87
C ILE A 19 -14.40 -2.79 5.19
N GLU A 20 -13.88 -1.57 5.20
CA GLU A 20 -14.58 -0.42 4.64
C GLU A 20 -14.55 -0.40 3.11
N ASN A 21 -15.62 0.13 2.52
CA ASN A 21 -15.70 0.35 1.09
C ASN A 21 -14.77 1.49 0.64
N GLU A 22 -14.34 1.42 -0.62
CA GLU A 22 -13.47 2.42 -1.25
C GLU A 22 -14.06 3.84 -1.17
N ASP A 23 -15.39 4.00 -1.31
CA ASP A 23 -16.09 5.28 -1.16
C ASP A 23 -15.98 5.87 0.25
N THR A 24 -16.05 5.02 1.28
CA THR A 24 -15.90 5.47 2.68
C THR A 24 -14.47 5.90 2.95
N LEU A 25 -13.50 5.14 2.42
CA LEU A 25 -12.09 5.42 2.55
C LEU A 25 -11.69 6.70 1.77
N ASP A 26 -12.29 6.98 0.62
CA ASP A 26 -12.04 8.22 -0.15
C ASP A 26 -12.59 9.48 0.54
N ARG A 27 -13.72 9.36 1.26
CA ARG A 27 -14.22 10.45 2.11
C ARG A 27 -13.31 10.72 3.31
N LYS A 28 -12.71 9.67 3.88
CA LYS A 28 -11.83 9.77 5.05
C LYS A 28 -10.40 10.19 4.69
N TYR A 29 -9.92 9.74 3.54
CA TYR A 29 -8.59 9.99 3.01
C TYR A 29 -8.73 10.62 1.63
N ALA A 30 -8.66 11.96 1.58
CA ALA A 30 -8.86 12.71 0.35
C ALA A 30 -7.93 12.22 -0.77
N GLY A 31 -8.51 11.83 -1.91
CA GLY A 31 -7.78 11.38 -3.08
C GLY A 31 -7.37 9.91 -3.04
N TYR A 32 -7.89 9.12 -2.10
CA TYR A 32 -7.65 7.68 -2.03
C TYR A 32 -8.12 6.95 -3.29
N ARG A 33 -9.36 7.17 -3.74
CA ARG A 33 -9.88 6.60 -4.99
C ARG A 33 -9.04 7.03 -6.19
N ARG A 34 -8.67 8.32 -6.26
CA ARG A 34 -7.83 8.83 -7.33
C ARG A 34 -6.47 8.14 -7.39
N GLN A 35 -5.86 7.80 -6.25
CA GLN A 35 -4.60 7.07 -6.23
C GLN A 35 -4.76 5.61 -6.71
N MET A 36 -5.91 4.97 -6.46
CA MET A 36 -6.24 3.66 -7.06
C MET A 36 -6.40 3.76 -8.58
N GLU A 37 -7.20 4.71 -9.04
CA GLU A 37 -7.51 4.93 -10.46
C GLU A 37 -6.25 5.29 -11.27
N LEU A 38 -5.30 6.00 -10.66
CA LEU A 38 -4.02 6.35 -11.29
C LEU A 38 -3.11 5.13 -11.51
N GLY A 39 -3.49 3.93 -11.08
CA GLY A 39 -2.70 2.71 -11.30
C GLY A 39 -1.35 2.73 -10.59
N LYS A 40 -1.17 3.64 -9.61
CA LYS A 40 0.02 3.71 -8.74
C LYS A 40 0.12 2.54 -7.77
N LEU A 41 -0.81 1.61 -7.89
CA LEU A 41 -0.80 0.33 -7.22
C LEU A 41 -1.16 -0.75 -8.23
N TYR A 42 -0.23 -1.64 -8.52
CA TYR A 42 -0.54 -2.87 -9.24
C TYR A 42 0.29 -4.05 -8.71
N MET A 43 -0.33 -5.24 -8.70
CA MET A 43 0.32 -6.50 -8.31
C MET A 43 0.79 -7.21 -9.59
N HIS A 44 2.10 -7.44 -9.72
CA HIS A 44 2.70 -8.06 -10.92
C HIS A 44 2.95 -9.57 -10.78
N GLY A 45 2.21 -10.24 -9.89
CA GLY A 45 2.44 -11.65 -9.59
C GLY A 45 3.61 -11.86 -8.64
N THR A 46 4.39 -12.92 -8.84
CA THR A 46 5.48 -13.32 -7.94
C THR A 46 6.85 -13.17 -8.58
N ASP A 47 7.85 -12.81 -7.78
CA ASP A 47 9.25 -12.87 -8.20
C ASP A 47 9.76 -14.32 -8.33
N LYS A 48 11.03 -14.48 -8.70
CA LYS A 48 11.67 -15.80 -8.86
C LYS A 48 11.74 -16.62 -7.57
N MET A 49 11.48 -16.01 -6.41
CA MET A 49 11.47 -16.62 -5.09
C MET A 49 10.03 -16.80 -4.55
N GLY A 50 9.00 -16.51 -5.36
CA GLY A 50 7.60 -16.63 -4.97
C GLY A 50 7.03 -15.42 -4.22
N ARG A 51 7.82 -14.37 -4.00
CA ARG A 51 7.40 -13.19 -3.22
C ARG A 51 6.52 -12.30 -4.07
N LEU A 52 5.47 -11.75 -3.48
CA LEU A 52 4.55 -10.85 -4.17
C LEU A 52 5.28 -9.58 -4.60
N ILE A 53 5.15 -9.19 -5.87
CA ILE A 53 5.67 -7.91 -6.38
C ILE A 53 4.59 -6.84 -6.27
N ILE A 54 4.88 -5.76 -5.55
CA ILE A 54 4.00 -4.61 -5.31
C ILE A 54 4.71 -3.33 -5.74
N GLU A 55 4.05 -2.45 -6.48
CA GLU A 55 4.55 -1.09 -6.76
C GLU A 55 3.57 -0.07 -6.16
N THR A 56 4.01 0.86 -5.28
CA THR A 56 3.05 1.61 -4.43
C THR A 56 3.62 2.84 -3.67
N MET A 57 2.72 3.72 -3.18
CA MET A 57 2.98 4.77 -2.18
C MET A 57 2.33 4.46 -0.81
N GLU A 58 2.91 5.04 0.25
CA GLU A 58 2.93 4.64 1.67
C GLU A 58 1.64 4.07 2.33
N LYS A 59 0.44 4.58 2.02
CA LYS A 59 -0.81 4.12 2.67
C LYS A 59 -1.50 2.97 1.94
N PHE A 60 -1.27 2.83 0.64
CA PHE A 60 -1.83 1.73 -0.15
C PHE A 60 -1.12 0.41 0.11
N ILE A 61 0.17 0.49 0.46
CA ILE A 61 1.02 -0.67 0.74
C ILE A 61 0.39 -1.62 1.74
N VAL A 62 -0.17 -1.08 2.84
CA VAL A 62 -0.76 -1.89 3.91
C VAL A 62 -1.97 -2.67 3.39
N GLN A 63 -2.92 -2.00 2.71
CA GLN A 63 -4.08 -2.67 2.15
C GLN A 63 -3.69 -3.74 1.13
N THR A 64 -2.71 -3.44 0.27
CA THR A 64 -2.23 -4.41 -0.73
C THR A 64 -1.55 -5.61 -0.10
N LEU A 65 -0.73 -5.41 0.94
CA LEU A 65 -0.10 -6.51 1.65
C LEU A 65 -1.14 -7.39 2.36
N GLU A 66 -2.18 -6.77 2.94
CA GLU A 66 -3.27 -7.50 3.62
C GLU A 66 -4.09 -8.36 2.65
N ILE A 67 -4.33 -7.87 1.43
CA ILE A 67 -5.04 -8.62 0.37
C ILE A 67 -4.10 -9.65 -0.27
N GLY A 68 -2.87 -9.25 -0.58
CA GLY A 68 -1.87 -10.06 -1.28
C GLY A 68 -1.50 -11.34 -0.53
N ARG A 69 -1.43 -11.29 0.81
CA ARG A 69 -1.22 -12.49 1.64
C ARG A 69 -2.35 -13.53 1.57
N LEU A 70 -3.53 -13.16 1.08
CA LEU A 70 -4.66 -14.07 0.86
C LEU A 70 -4.65 -14.70 -0.53
N LEU A 71 -4.01 -14.02 -1.50
CA LEU A 71 -4.05 -14.39 -2.92
C LEU A 71 -2.90 -15.31 -3.36
N ILE A 72 -1.75 -15.26 -2.67
CA ILE A 72 -0.56 -16.04 -3.01
C ILE A 72 -0.28 -17.04 -1.88
N HIS A 73 0.23 -18.23 -2.24
CA HIS A 73 0.75 -19.23 -1.29
C HIS A 73 1.57 -18.55 -0.18
N PRO A 74 1.48 -19.03 1.08
CA PRO A 74 1.99 -18.30 2.24
C PRO A 74 3.48 -18.03 2.11
N ASN A 75 3.81 -16.83 1.64
CA ASN A 75 5.15 -16.29 1.59
C ASN A 75 5.22 -15.17 2.61
N GLU A 76 6.20 -15.26 3.49
CA GLU A 76 6.38 -14.32 4.60
C GLU A 76 6.99 -12.98 4.14
N GLU A 77 7.32 -12.86 2.85
CA GLU A 77 8.04 -11.75 2.26
C GLU A 77 7.30 -11.16 1.05
N ALA A 78 7.43 -9.84 0.88
CA ALA A 78 6.97 -9.10 -0.28
C ALA A 78 8.14 -8.33 -0.92
N CYS A 79 8.14 -8.24 -2.24
CA CYS A 79 9.06 -7.41 -3.02
C CYS A 79 8.33 -6.13 -3.42
N ILE A 80 8.85 -4.97 -3.00
CA ILE A 80 8.27 -3.68 -3.35
C ILE A 80 9.16 -3.01 -4.39
N ILE A 81 8.58 -2.63 -5.52
CA ILE A 81 9.22 -1.86 -6.58
C ILE A 81 8.81 -0.40 -6.41
N PHE A 82 9.78 0.51 -6.48
CA PHE A 82 9.52 1.94 -6.49
C PHE A 82 10.04 2.51 -7.81
N ASP A 83 9.13 2.89 -8.72
CA ASP A 83 9.51 3.69 -9.88
C ASP A 83 9.74 5.14 -9.45
N MET A 84 11.00 5.58 -9.56
CA MET A 84 11.44 6.93 -9.22
C MET A 84 11.81 7.75 -10.47
N SER A 85 11.46 7.32 -11.67
CA SER A 85 11.91 7.90 -12.94
C SER A 85 11.57 9.41 -13.11
N HIS A 86 10.58 9.92 -12.38
CA HIS A 86 10.20 11.34 -12.36
C HIS A 86 10.25 11.97 -10.96
N PHE A 87 10.96 11.34 -10.03
CA PHE A 87 11.15 11.88 -8.69
C PHE A 87 12.23 12.97 -8.73
N GLY A 88 11.82 14.23 -8.53
CA GLY A 88 12.72 15.37 -8.43
C GLY A 88 12.59 16.07 -7.07
N PHE A 89 13.67 16.66 -6.56
CA PHE A 89 13.69 17.41 -5.30
C PHE A 89 12.94 18.77 -5.36
N ILE A 90 12.24 19.07 -6.45
CA ILE A 90 11.61 20.38 -6.74
C ILE A 90 10.17 20.39 -6.18
N GLY A 91 10.01 20.04 -4.90
CA GLY A 91 8.70 19.94 -4.25
C GLY A 91 8.59 20.67 -2.90
N GLN A 92 9.61 21.41 -2.47
CA GLN A 92 9.60 22.22 -1.23
C GLN A 92 9.71 23.73 -1.49
N VAL A 93 9.33 24.21 -2.67
CA VAL A 93 9.23 25.65 -2.92
C VAL A 93 7.77 25.99 -3.17
N ASP A 94 7.12 26.49 -2.12
CA ASP A 94 5.87 27.24 -2.23
C ASP A 94 6.03 28.33 -3.29
N ILE A 95 5.35 28.17 -4.42
CA ILE A 95 5.16 29.25 -5.37
C ILE A 95 3.96 30.04 -4.86
N LYS A 96 4.26 31.27 -4.40
CA LYS A 96 3.32 32.30 -3.95
C LYS A 96 2.24 32.63 -4.97
#